data_AF-A0A7S2N5V6-F1
#
_entry.id   AF-A0A7S2N5V6-F1
#
_cell.length_a   1.000
_cell.length_b   1.000
_cell.length_c   1.000
_cell.angle_alpha   90.00
_cell.angle_beta   90.00
_cell.angle_gamma   90.00
#
_symmetry.space_group_name_H-M   'P 1'
#
loop_
_entity.id
_entity.type
_entity.pdbx_description
1 polymer ?
#
loop_
_entity_poly.entity_id
_entity_poly.type
_entity_poly.pdbx_seq_one_letter_code
_entity_poly.pdbx_strand_id
1 'polypeptide(L)'
;EGPLAEKAERAMSHRKFERPRHGSLGFLPRKRTKHHHGKIKSFPKDDASKAPHLTAFMSYKAGMTHIVREVDKPGSKLHKKEVAEGVSIVEAPPMIVVGFVGYVETPRGLRALTSVWAGHLSDECKRRFYKNWHKSKKKAFTKYQKRWSEATKGSEGAPMQAEVERAKKYCQVIRAICHTQIGKVKIGQKKAHIKEIQINGGTTAQKVDFAMGLFEQEVKIADVFAQDEMIDII
;
A
#
# COMPACT_ATOMS: atom_id res chain seq x y z
N GLU A 1 61.50 32.72 35.80
CA GLU A 1 61.04 32.88 34.40
C GLU A 1 61.39 31.61 33.64
N GLY A 2 60.39 30.82 33.25
CA GLY A 2 60.55 29.65 32.40
C GLY A 2 59.56 29.79 31.24
N PRO A 3 59.96 29.56 29.98
CA PRO A 3 59.13 29.90 28.85
C PRO A 3 57.89 29.02 28.85
N LEU A 4 56.73 29.67 28.76
CA LEU A 4 55.45 29.06 28.44
C LEU A 4 55.64 28.16 27.22
N ALA A 5 55.44 26.86 27.39
CA ALA A 5 55.37 25.91 26.29
C ALA A 5 54.22 26.33 25.38
N GLU A 6 54.56 26.97 24.27
CA GLU A 6 53.68 27.39 23.20
C GLU A 6 52.93 26.15 22.71
N LYS A 7 51.60 26.11 22.93
CA LYS A 7 50.73 25.06 22.38
C LYS A 7 50.74 25.22 20.86
N ALA A 8 51.64 24.51 20.19
CA ALA A 8 51.65 24.41 18.74
C ALA A 8 50.27 23.98 18.26
N GLU A 9 49.58 24.89 17.57
CA GLU A 9 48.30 24.65 16.95
C GLU A 9 48.49 23.57 15.88
N ARG A 10 47.98 22.36 16.12
CA ARG A 10 48.04 21.26 15.15
C ARG A 10 47.22 21.64 13.92
N ALA A 11 47.86 22.22 12.91
CA ALA A 11 47.28 22.40 11.59
C ALA A 11 46.95 21.02 10.99
N MET A 12 45.67 20.65 11.01
CA MET A 12 45.21 19.39 10.44
C MET A 12 45.43 19.43 8.92
N SER A 13 46.35 18.60 8.42
CA SER A 13 46.59 18.46 6.98
C SER A 13 45.38 17.83 6.29
N HIS A 14 45.13 18.27 5.06
CA HIS A 14 44.09 17.72 4.23
C HIS A 14 44.28 16.21 4.03
N ARG A 15 43.18 15.53 3.71
CA ARG A 15 43.19 14.09 3.51
C ARG A 15 44.13 13.71 2.36
N LYS A 16 45.07 12.79 2.62
CA LYS A 16 46.17 12.40 1.71
C LYS A 16 45.74 11.85 0.35
N PHE A 17 44.66 11.06 0.29
CA PHE A 17 44.11 10.51 -0.95
C PHE A 17 42.59 10.54 -0.90
N GLU A 18 41.93 10.93 -1.99
CA GLU A 18 40.48 10.91 -2.09
C GLU A 18 39.93 9.48 -2.03
N ARG A 19 38.71 9.33 -1.52
CA ARG A 19 37.91 8.09 -1.61
C ARG A 19 36.44 8.47 -1.57
N PRO A 20 35.57 7.70 -2.23
CA PRO A 20 34.13 7.86 -2.12
C PRO A 20 33.64 7.78 -0.66
N ARG A 21 32.48 8.36 -0.38
CA ARG A 21 31.84 8.24 0.94
C ARG A 21 31.40 6.79 1.20
N HIS A 22 31.49 6.35 2.46
CA HIS A 22 31.03 5.02 2.87
C HIS A 22 29.51 5.01 3.08
N GLY A 23 28.78 4.89 1.97
CA GLY A 23 27.32 4.76 1.95
C GLY A 23 26.58 6.04 1.62
N SER A 24 25.29 5.86 1.29
CA SER A 24 24.40 6.96 0.94
C SER A 24 23.78 7.60 2.18
N LEU A 25 23.83 8.94 2.25
CA LEU A 25 23.22 9.74 3.30
C LEU A 25 21.68 9.78 3.20
N GLY A 26 21.10 9.44 2.04
CA GLY A 26 19.64 9.40 1.84
C GLY A 26 18.93 8.30 2.63
N PHE A 27 19.67 7.32 3.15
CA PHE A 27 19.15 6.25 4.02
C PHE A 27 19.38 6.53 5.51
N LEU A 28 19.76 7.76 5.87
CA LEU A 28 19.81 8.20 7.27
C LEU A 28 18.45 8.77 7.70
N PRO A 29 18.07 8.61 8.98
CA PRO A 29 18.74 7.83 10.02
C PRO A 29 18.53 6.32 9.85
N ARG A 30 19.59 5.52 10.09
CA ARG A 30 19.55 4.05 10.08
C ARG A 30 18.91 3.48 11.36
N LYS A 31 17.66 3.85 11.61
CA LYS A 31 16.85 3.36 12.73
C LYS A 31 15.87 2.29 12.29
N ARG A 32 15.39 1.48 13.24
CA ARG A 32 14.30 0.52 12.96
C ARG A 32 13.05 1.26 12.46
N THR A 33 12.42 0.72 11.43
CA THR A 33 11.17 1.27 10.89
C THR A 33 10.04 1.12 11.91
N LYS A 34 9.14 2.11 11.96
CA LYS A 34 7.86 2.01 12.69
C LYS A 34 6.80 1.26 11.88
N HIS A 35 7.02 1.11 10.57
CA HIS A 35 6.10 0.45 9.66
C HIS A 35 6.57 -0.97 9.40
N HIS A 36 5.86 -1.96 9.94
CA HIS A 36 6.13 -3.38 9.70
C HIS A 36 5.79 -3.83 8.27
N HIS A 37 4.95 -3.06 7.57
CA HIS A 37 4.61 -3.28 6.17
C HIS A 37 4.96 -2.04 5.37
N GLY A 38 5.37 -2.22 4.11
CA GLY A 38 5.70 -1.16 3.17
C GLY A 38 4.68 -0.01 3.23
N LYS A 39 5.16 1.21 3.44
CA LYS A 39 4.33 2.42 3.39
C LYS A 39 4.56 3.07 2.03
N ILE A 40 3.56 3.01 1.18
CA ILE A 40 3.52 3.74 -0.08
C ILE A 40 3.38 5.23 0.23
N LYS A 41 4.42 6.00 -0.07
CA LYS A 41 4.42 7.46 0.09
C LYS A 41 3.94 8.17 -1.16
N SER A 42 4.19 7.55 -2.31
CA SER A 42 3.82 8.04 -3.63
C SER A 42 3.23 6.87 -4.39
N PHE A 43 2.01 7.04 -4.89
CA PHE A 43 1.39 6.11 -5.83
C PHE A 43 1.80 6.50 -7.27
N PRO A 44 1.60 5.62 -8.26
CA PRO A 44 1.76 5.97 -9.67
C PRO A 44 1.00 7.26 -10.01
N LYS A 45 1.53 8.03 -10.96
CA LYS A 45 0.84 9.22 -11.45
C LYS A 45 -0.50 8.83 -12.06
N ASP A 46 -1.50 9.64 -11.78
CA ASP A 46 -2.86 9.41 -12.26
C ASP A 46 -3.01 9.86 -13.71
N ASP A 47 -3.76 9.10 -14.50
CA ASP A 47 -4.04 9.35 -15.91
C ASP A 47 -5.52 9.13 -16.16
N ALA A 48 -6.27 10.22 -16.30
CA ALA A 48 -7.72 10.18 -16.41
C ALA A 48 -8.23 9.52 -17.71
N SER A 49 -7.36 9.33 -18.71
CA SER A 49 -7.73 8.70 -19.99
C SER A 49 -7.94 7.18 -19.85
N LYS A 50 -7.30 6.55 -18.86
CA LYS A 50 -7.40 5.11 -18.61
C LYS A 50 -8.62 4.79 -17.75
N ALA A 51 -9.11 3.56 -17.83
CA ALA A 51 -10.16 3.08 -16.93
C ALA A 51 -9.67 3.06 -15.47
N PRO A 52 -10.58 3.25 -14.48
CA PRO A 52 -10.26 3.09 -13.08
C PRO A 52 -9.61 1.73 -12.78
N HIS A 53 -8.45 1.73 -12.11
CA HIS A 53 -7.69 0.53 -11.74
C HIS A 53 -7.00 0.72 -10.39
N LEU A 54 -6.70 -0.40 -9.73
CA LEU A 54 -5.92 -0.41 -8.50
C LEU A 54 -4.43 -0.30 -8.79
N THR A 55 -3.69 0.34 -7.89
CA THR A 55 -2.27 0.70 -8.10
C THR A 55 -1.27 -0.12 -7.30
N ALA A 56 -1.74 -0.97 -6.38
CA ALA A 56 -0.89 -1.75 -5.51
C ALA A 56 -1.61 -3.01 -5.03
N PHE A 57 -0.82 -3.99 -4.59
CA PHE A 57 -1.30 -5.23 -4.00
C PHE A 57 -0.47 -5.59 -2.76
N MET A 58 -1.05 -6.37 -1.85
CA MET A 58 -0.36 -6.87 -0.66
C MET A 58 -0.10 -8.36 -0.79
N SER A 59 1.15 -8.77 -0.67
CA SER A 59 1.59 -10.15 -0.83
C SER A 59 2.66 -10.53 0.21
N TYR A 60 2.99 -11.82 0.29
CA TYR A 60 3.89 -12.37 1.32
C TYR A 60 5.00 -13.17 0.67
N LYS A 61 6.26 -12.87 1.01
CA LYS A 61 7.40 -13.63 0.47
C LYS A 61 7.34 -15.08 0.97
N ALA A 62 7.19 -16.03 0.05
CA ALA A 62 7.10 -17.46 0.35
C ALA A 62 8.48 -18.13 0.23
N GLY A 63 9.30 -17.71 -0.73
CA GLY A 63 10.62 -18.30 -0.95
C GLY A 63 11.36 -17.71 -2.13
N MET A 64 12.43 -18.37 -2.53
CA MET A 64 13.21 -18.06 -3.72
C MET A 64 13.58 -19.35 -4.44
N THR A 65 13.64 -19.29 -5.77
CA THR A 65 14.14 -20.38 -6.61
C THR A 65 14.94 -19.76 -7.77
N HIS A 66 15.36 -20.58 -8.73
CA HIS A 66 15.85 -20.10 -10.01
C HIS A 66 14.91 -20.59 -11.12
N ILE A 67 14.83 -19.84 -12.20
CA ILE A 67 14.20 -20.26 -13.44
C ILE A 67 15.25 -20.33 -14.53
N VAL A 68 15.03 -21.21 -15.51
CA VAL A 68 15.76 -21.18 -16.77
C VAL A 68 14.81 -20.60 -17.80
N ARG A 69 15.23 -19.55 -18.50
CA ARG A 69 14.47 -18.95 -19.60
C ARG A 69 15.38 -18.60 -20.77
N GLU A 70 14.83 -18.63 -21.97
CA GLU A 70 15.50 -18.10 -23.15
C GLU A 70 15.46 -16.55 -23.13
N VAL A 71 16.58 -15.91 -23.42
CA VAL A 71 16.67 -14.45 -23.46
C VAL A 71 16.40 -13.94 -24.87
N ASP A 72 15.25 -13.32 -25.06
CA ASP A 72 14.94 -12.56 -26.28
C ASP A 72 15.32 -11.08 -26.14
N LYS A 73 16.61 -10.78 -26.34
CA LYS A 73 17.12 -9.41 -26.36
C LYS A 73 18.13 -9.18 -27.49
N PRO A 74 17.70 -8.76 -28.69
CA PRO A 74 18.61 -8.46 -29.80
C PRO A 74 19.73 -7.51 -29.40
N GLY A 75 20.96 -7.81 -29.84
CA GLY A 75 22.18 -7.06 -29.47
C GLY A 75 22.85 -7.52 -28.17
N SER A 76 22.20 -8.39 -27.38
CA SER A 76 22.84 -9.05 -26.24
C SER A 76 23.67 -10.25 -26.68
N LYS A 77 24.83 -10.48 -26.03
CA LYS A 77 25.62 -11.74 -26.18
C LYS A 77 24.84 -12.99 -25.76
N LEU A 78 23.76 -12.80 -25.01
CA LEU A 78 22.87 -13.82 -24.47
C LEU A 78 21.59 -14.02 -25.31
N HIS A 79 21.41 -13.29 -26.42
CA HIS A 79 20.23 -13.45 -27.27
C HIS A 79 20.08 -14.91 -27.76
N LYS A 80 18.88 -15.48 -27.61
CA LYS A 80 18.54 -16.88 -27.94
C LYS A 80 19.38 -17.92 -27.21
N LYS A 81 19.81 -17.60 -25.99
CA LYS A 81 20.47 -18.54 -25.08
C LYS A 81 19.64 -18.70 -23.81
N GLU A 82 19.71 -19.87 -23.23
CA GLU A 82 19.16 -20.15 -21.91
C GLU A 82 20.01 -19.48 -20.83
N VAL A 83 19.35 -18.81 -19.89
CA VAL A 83 19.98 -18.18 -18.73
C VAL A 83 19.22 -18.60 -17.48
N ALA A 84 19.97 -18.94 -16.43
CA ALA A 84 19.42 -19.17 -15.11
C ALA A 84 19.35 -17.85 -14.32
N GLU A 85 18.15 -17.47 -13.88
CA GLU A 85 17.92 -16.25 -13.11
C GLU A 85 17.28 -16.58 -11.75
N GLY A 86 17.77 -15.94 -10.68
CA GLY A 86 17.20 -16.07 -9.35
C GLY A 86 15.88 -15.30 -9.25
N VAL A 87 14.83 -15.97 -8.77
CA VAL A 87 13.49 -15.40 -8.63
C VAL A 87 12.99 -15.48 -7.19
N SER A 88 12.14 -14.53 -6.79
CA SER A 88 11.42 -14.58 -5.53
C SER A 88 9.98 -15.00 -5.77
N ILE A 89 9.51 -15.99 -5.03
CA ILE A 89 8.11 -16.43 -5.05
C ILE A 89 7.38 -15.67 -3.95
N VAL A 90 6.32 -14.99 -4.34
CA VAL A 90 5.49 -14.20 -3.43
C VAL A 90 4.06 -14.72 -3.49
N GLU A 91 3.54 -15.18 -2.36
CA GLU A 91 2.16 -15.63 -2.24
C GLU A 91 1.22 -14.41 -2.14
N ALA A 92 0.25 -14.35 -3.05
CA ALA A 92 -0.67 -13.23 -3.18
C ALA A 92 -2.12 -13.70 -2.97
N PRO A 93 -2.55 -13.92 -1.71
CA PRO A 93 -3.94 -14.25 -1.43
C PRO A 93 -4.85 -13.09 -1.87
N PRO A 94 -6.09 -13.35 -2.33
CA PRO A 94 -6.98 -12.29 -2.76
C PRO A 94 -7.23 -11.28 -1.64
N MET A 95 -7.21 -9.99 -1.96
CA MET A 95 -7.57 -8.92 -1.02
C MET A 95 -9.07 -8.70 -1.04
N ILE A 96 -9.64 -8.24 0.06
CA ILE A 96 -11.06 -7.85 0.11
C ILE A 96 -11.13 -6.33 0.25
N VAL A 97 -11.92 -5.68 -0.60
CA VAL A 97 -12.20 -4.24 -0.49
C VAL A 97 -13.33 -4.04 0.52
N VAL A 98 -13.06 -3.26 1.57
CA VAL A 98 -14.00 -3.04 2.69
C VAL A 98 -14.41 -1.59 2.86
N GLY A 99 -13.96 -0.71 1.97
CA GLY A 99 -14.29 0.69 2.02
C GLY A 99 -13.49 1.52 1.03
N PHE A 100 -13.71 2.83 1.08
CA PHE A 100 -12.83 3.81 0.44
C PHE A 100 -12.65 5.04 1.32
N VAL A 101 -11.57 5.78 1.07
CA VAL A 101 -11.29 7.10 1.64
C VAL A 101 -11.20 8.11 0.51
N GLY A 102 -11.96 9.19 0.63
CA GLY A 102 -11.85 10.35 -0.25
C GLY A 102 -10.90 11.39 0.33
N TYR A 103 -9.96 11.87 -0.48
CA TYR A 103 -9.01 12.91 -0.13
C TYR A 103 -9.29 14.19 -0.89
N VAL A 104 -9.30 15.29 -0.14
CA VAL A 104 -9.36 16.64 -0.68
C VAL A 104 -7.98 17.28 -0.67
N GLU A 105 -7.61 17.93 -1.76
CA GLU A 105 -6.43 18.77 -1.87
C GLU A 105 -6.66 20.08 -1.14
N THR A 106 -5.76 20.40 -0.21
CA THR A 106 -5.75 21.67 0.50
C THR A 106 -4.40 22.34 0.27
N PRO A 107 -4.27 23.65 0.53
CA PRO A 107 -2.96 24.33 0.43
C PRO A 107 -1.86 23.72 1.31
N ARG A 108 -2.22 22.90 2.30
CA ARG A 108 -1.29 22.18 3.20
C ARG A 108 -1.06 20.72 2.80
N GLY A 109 -1.57 20.30 1.64
CA GLY A 109 -1.53 18.92 1.15
C GLY A 109 -2.87 18.19 1.22
N LEU A 110 -2.84 16.89 0.98
CA LEU A 110 -4.05 16.04 0.96
C LEU A 110 -4.60 15.80 2.37
N ARG A 111 -5.91 15.99 2.54
CA ARG A 111 -6.64 15.73 3.78
C ARG A 111 -7.75 14.72 3.52
N ALA A 112 -7.87 13.71 4.39
CA ALA A 112 -9.00 12.79 4.34
C ALA A 112 -10.31 13.55 4.63
N LEU A 113 -11.27 13.48 3.70
CA LEU A 113 -12.56 14.14 3.80
C LEU A 113 -13.63 13.23 4.37
N THR A 114 -13.79 12.05 3.76
CA THR A 114 -14.76 11.02 4.16
C THR A 114 -14.17 9.64 4.00
N SER A 115 -14.63 8.71 4.83
CA SER A 115 -14.36 7.29 4.70
C SER A 115 -15.68 6.54 4.74
N VAL A 116 -15.95 5.76 3.71
CA VAL A 116 -17.14 4.92 3.61
C VAL A 116 -16.67 3.48 3.72
N TRP A 117 -17.32 2.70 4.58
CA TRP A 117 -17.04 1.29 4.78
C TRP A 117 -18.19 0.43 4.24
N ALA A 118 -17.88 -0.80 3.87
CA ALA A 118 -18.86 -1.80 3.51
C ALA A 118 -19.75 -2.19 4.71
N GLY A 119 -20.91 -2.79 4.44
CA GLY A 119 -21.86 -3.19 5.46
C GLY A 119 -21.36 -4.40 6.25
N HIS A 120 -20.79 -5.37 5.56
CA HIS A 120 -20.23 -6.57 6.14
C HIS A 120 -18.70 -6.51 6.19
N LEU A 121 -18.13 -6.61 7.40
CA LEU A 121 -16.69 -6.75 7.58
C LEU A 121 -16.39 -8.09 8.23
N SER A 122 -15.41 -8.79 7.65
CA SER A 122 -14.87 -10.04 8.16
C SER A 122 -14.26 -9.88 9.57
N ASP A 123 -14.27 -10.95 10.35
CA ASP A 123 -13.65 -10.97 11.68
C ASP A 123 -12.12 -10.75 11.59
N GLU A 124 -11.46 -11.19 10.53
CA GLU A 124 -10.03 -10.95 10.30
C GLU A 124 -9.72 -9.45 10.17
N CYS A 125 -10.59 -8.69 9.50
CA CYS A 125 -10.51 -7.24 9.39
C CYS A 125 -10.80 -6.57 10.74
N LYS A 126 -11.87 -6.99 11.43
CA LYS A 126 -12.24 -6.46 12.76
C LYS A 126 -11.14 -6.69 13.81
N ARG A 127 -10.39 -7.81 13.72
CA ARG A 127 -9.20 -8.06 14.56
C ARG A 127 -8.16 -6.94 14.45
N ARG A 128 -8.12 -6.16 13.36
CA ARG A 128 -7.16 -5.06 13.20
C ARG A 128 -7.29 -4.01 14.31
N PHE A 129 -8.52 -3.77 14.76
CA PHE A 129 -8.90 -2.74 15.74
C PHE A 129 -8.69 -3.16 17.20
N TYR A 130 -8.28 -4.41 17.44
CA TYR A 130 -8.03 -4.92 18.78
C TYR A 130 -6.57 -5.36 18.95
N LYS A 131 -6.03 -5.17 20.16
CA LYS A 131 -4.77 -5.83 20.58
C LYS A 131 -5.03 -7.29 20.91
N ASN A 132 -6.03 -7.58 21.76
CA ASN A 132 -6.45 -8.93 22.11
C ASN A 132 -7.91 -9.15 21.70
N TRP A 133 -8.12 -9.96 20.66
CA TRP A 133 -9.45 -10.25 20.12
C TRP A 133 -10.32 -11.05 21.09
N HIS A 134 -9.76 -12.09 21.70
CA HIS A 134 -10.52 -13.06 22.50
C HIS A 134 -10.96 -12.51 23.85
N LYS A 135 -10.22 -11.55 24.42
CA LYS A 135 -10.60 -10.85 25.66
C LYS A 135 -11.54 -9.64 25.41
N SER A 136 -11.83 -9.32 24.15
CA SER A 136 -12.66 -8.16 23.81
C SER A 136 -14.13 -8.53 23.63
N LYS A 137 -15.04 -7.56 23.80
CA LYS A 137 -16.47 -7.71 23.49
C LYS A 137 -16.78 -7.67 21.97
N LYS A 138 -15.75 -7.51 21.11
CA LYS A 138 -15.85 -7.51 19.64
C LYS A 138 -16.92 -6.56 19.07
N LYS A 139 -17.01 -5.34 19.61
CA LYS A 139 -17.99 -4.30 19.22
C LYS A 139 -17.57 -3.40 18.05
N ALA A 140 -16.46 -3.69 17.37
CA ALA A 140 -16.01 -2.91 16.21
C ALA A 140 -17.06 -3.01 15.10
N PHE A 141 -17.39 -1.85 14.52
CA PHE A 141 -18.40 -1.69 13.46
C PHE A 141 -19.85 -2.05 13.81
N THR A 142 -20.20 -2.53 15.00
CA THR A 142 -21.59 -2.98 15.27
C THR A 142 -22.65 -1.90 15.04
N LYS A 143 -22.37 -0.64 15.42
CA LYS A 143 -23.27 0.49 15.14
C LYS A 143 -23.33 0.84 13.66
N TYR A 144 -22.19 0.73 12.97
CA TYR A 144 -22.08 0.99 11.54
C TYR A 144 -22.88 -0.04 10.74
N GLN A 145 -22.74 -1.33 11.05
CA GLN A 145 -23.51 -2.41 10.42
C GLN A 145 -25.02 -2.24 10.65
N LYS A 146 -25.42 -1.81 11.86
CA LYS A 146 -26.82 -1.50 12.17
C LYS A 146 -27.35 -0.36 11.28
N ARG A 147 -26.66 0.79 11.26
CA ARG A 147 -27.01 1.94 10.39
C ARG A 147 -27.07 1.54 8.91
N TRP A 148 -26.13 0.72 8.45
CA TRP A 148 -26.11 0.19 7.09
C TRP A 148 -27.32 -0.69 6.79
N SER A 149 -27.66 -1.60 7.71
CA SER A 149 -28.81 -2.50 7.55
C SER A 149 -30.16 -1.78 7.61
N GLU A 150 -30.27 -0.72 8.41
CA GLU A 150 -31.48 0.11 8.50
C GLU A 150 -31.65 0.94 7.22
N ALA A 151 -30.57 1.56 6.72
CA ALA A 151 -30.59 2.29 5.45
C ALA A 151 -30.90 1.39 4.24
N THR A 152 -30.47 0.12 4.27
CA THR A 152 -30.79 -0.85 3.20
C THR A 152 -32.27 -1.29 3.22
N LYS A 153 -32.94 -1.19 4.37
CA LYS A 153 -34.34 -1.63 4.56
C LYS A 153 -35.37 -0.50 4.44
N GLY A 154 -34.95 0.75 4.63
CA GLY A 154 -35.82 1.92 4.48
C GLY A 154 -36.03 2.32 3.02
N SER A 155 -37.12 3.05 2.76
CA SER A 155 -37.37 3.76 1.50
C SER A 155 -36.50 5.02 1.31
N GLU A 156 -35.68 5.37 2.30
CA GLU A 156 -34.76 6.51 2.31
C GLU A 156 -33.35 6.14 1.84
N GLY A 157 -33.19 5.93 0.52
CA GLY A 157 -31.90 6.03 -0.18
C GLY A 157 -30.86 4.93 0.08
N ALA A 158 -29.79 4.96 -0.73
CA ALA A 158 -28.69 4.00 -0.61
C ALA A 158 -27.86 4.25 0.66
N PRO A 159 -27.30 3.21 1.29
CA PRO A 159 -26.49 3.38 2.49
C PRO A 159 -25.30 4.31 2.26
N MET A 160 -25.14 5.31 3.14
CA MET A 160 -24.08 6.34 3.11
C MET A 160 -24.05 7.20 1.84
N GLN A 161 -25.20 7.38 1.18
CA GLN A 161 -25.30 8.15 -0.06
C GLN A 161 -24.75 9.58 0.07
N ALA A 162 -25.02 10.27 1.19
CA ALA A 162 -24.50 11.62 1.44
C ALA A 162 -22.97 11.67 1.49
N GLU A 163 -22.33 10.66 2.10
CA GLU A 163 -20.87 10.54 2.16
C GLU A 163 -20.26 10.19 0.80
N VAL A 164 -20.96 9.38 -0.01
CA VAL A 164 -20.59 9.03 -1.39
C VAL A 164 -20.68 10.25 -2.31
N GLU A 165 -21.80 10.98 -2.27
CA GLU A 165 -21.99 12.21 -3.05
C GLU A 165 -20.96 13.28 -2.66
N ARG A 166 -20.66 13.42 -1.36
CA ARG A 166 -19.60 14.30 -0.87
C ARG A 166 -18.24 13.92 -1.45
N ALA A 167 -17.94 12.61 -1.53
CA ALA A 167 -16.70 12.14 -2.11
C ALA A 167 -16.59 12.46 -3.60
N LYS A 168 -17.67 12.23 -4.37
CA LYS A 168 -17.71 12.57 -5.80
C LYS A 168 -17.54 14.06 -6.06
N LYS A 169 -18.11 14.92 -5.20
CA LYS A 169 -18.12 16.37 -5.39
C LYS A 169 -16.80 17.05 -5.00
N TYR A 170 -16.17 16.65 -3.89
CA TYR A 170 -15.09 17.44 -3.29
C TYR A 170 -13.72 16.76 -3.33
N CYS A 171 -13.65 15.44 -3.51
CA CYS A 171 -12.37 14.72 -3.46
C CYS A 171 -11.69 14.71 -4.82
N GLN A 172 -10.38 14.88 -4.82
CA GLN A 172 -9.51 14.75 -6.01
C GLN A 172 -8.92 13.34 -6.09
N VAL A 173 -8.66 12.71 -4.94
CA VAL A 173 -8.04 11.37 -4.87
C VAL A 173 -8.94 10.43 -4.10
N ILE A 174 -9.19 9.25 -4.66
CA ILE A 174 -9.94 8.17 -4.01
C ILE A 174 -9.00 7.00 -3.76
N ARG A 175 -9.06 6.44 -2.54
CA ARG A 175 -8.29 5.25 -2.18
C ARG A 175 -9.22 4.17 -1.65
N ALA A 176 -9.14 2.97 -2.21
CA ALA A 176 -9.81 1.80 -1.68
C ALA A 176 -9.14 1.35 -0.37
N ILE A 177 -9.94 1.01 0.64
CA ILE A 177 -9.48 0.36 1.86
C ILE A 177 -9.55 -1.15 1.60
N CYS A 178 -8.40 -1.77 1.45
CA CYS A 178 -8.29 -3.19 1.20
C CYS A 178 -7.70 -3.90 2.41
N HIS A 179 -8.14 -5.13 2.67
CA HIS A 179 -7.47 -5.99 3.62
C HIS A 179 -7.03 -7.31 3.01
N THR A 180 -5.91 -7.85 3.51
CA THR A 180 -5.44 -9.18 3.14
C THR A 180 -6.29 -10.27 3.78
N GLN A 181 -6.37 -11.43 3.15
CA GLN A 181 -6.92 -12.65 3.75
C GLN A 181 -5.79 -13.53 4.31
N ILE A 182 -5.44 -13.28 5.56
CA ILE A 182 -4.21 -13.85 6.12
C ILE A 182 -4.37 -15.31 6.54
N GLY A 183 -5.61 -15.74 6.81
CA GLY A 183 -5.93 -17.15 7.07
C GLY A 183 -5.54 -18.07 5.90
N LYS A 184 -5.49 -17.55 4.66
CA LYS A 184 -5.13 -18.32 3.46
C LYS A 184 -3.62 -18.66 3.38
N VAL A 185 -2.75 -17.82 3.93
CA VAL A 185 -1.26 -17.91 3.84
C VAL A 185 -0.64 -18.84 4.91
N LYS A 186 -1.45 -19.36 5.85
CA LYS A 186 -1.03 -20.31 6.90
C LYS A 186 0.18 -19.89 7.78
N ILE A 187 0.49 -18.60 7.89
CA ILE A 187 1.60 -18.07 8.71
C ILE A 187 1.30 -17.97 10.23
N GLY A 188 0.18 -18.53 10.69
CA GLY A 188 -0.27 -18.48 12.10
C GLY A 188 -0.94 -17.16 12.55
N GLN A 189 -0.60 -16.02 11.93
CA GLN A 189 -1.27 -14.75 12.18
C GLN A 189 -2.70 -14.77 11.61
N LYS A 190 -3.70 -14.38 12.44
CA LYS A 190 -5.13 -14.30 12.06
C LYS A 190 -5.64 -12.86 11.88
N LYS A 191 -4.76 -11.88 12.05
CA LYS A 191 -5.08 -10.45 12.03
C LYS A 191 -4.74 -9.90 10.64
N ALA A 192 -5.75 -9.47 9.90
CA ALA A 192 -5.56 -8.94 8.55
C ALA A 192 -4.72 -7.65 8.55
N HIS A 193 -4.01 -7.42 7.46
CA HIS A 193 -3.37 -6.15 7.16
C HIS A 193 -4.35 -5.28 6.39
N ILE A 194 -4.54 -4.04 6.83
CA ILE A 194 -5.39 -3.05 6.16
C ILE A 194 -4.48 -2.00 5.54
N LYS A 195 -4.66 -1.72 4.26
CA LYS A 195 -3.97 -0.67 3.52
C LYS A 195 -4.94 0.07 2.62
N GLU A 196 -4.66 1.35 2.45
CA GLU A 196 -5.26 2.14 1.39
C GLU A 196 -4.48 1.90 0.10
N ILE A 197 -5.20 1.66 -0.99
CA ILE A 197 -4.67 1.53 -2.34
C ILE A 197 -5.34 2.60 -3.19
N GLN A 198 -4.55 3.45 -3.84
CA GLN A 198 -5.09 4.52 -4.67
C GLN A 198 -5.74 3.94 -5.94
N ILE A 199 -6.89 4.49 -6.30
CA ILE A 199 -7.54 4.19 -7.57
C ILE A 199 -7.15 5.30 -8.55
N ASN A 200 -6.47 4.90 -9.63
CA ASN A 200 -6.10 5.79 -10.73
C ASN A 200 -6.98 5.49 -11.95
N GLY A 201 -7.07 6.43 -12.89
CA GLY A 201 -7.89 6.28 -14.09
C GLY A 201 -9.29 6.86 -13.95
N GLY A 202 -9.80 7.44 -15.03
CA GLY A 202 -11.13 8.01 -15.14
C GLY A 202 -11.36 9.25 -14.27
N THR A 203 -12.62 9.66 -14.23
CA THR A 203 -13.09 10.77 -13.38
C THR A 203 -13.23 10.33 -11.92
N THR A 204 -13.24 11.30 -11.00
CA THR A 204 -13.44 11.03 -9.56
C THR A 204 -14.75 10.30 -9.27
N ALA A 205 -15.83 10.60 -10.00
CA ALA A 205 -17.09 9.88 -9.89
C ALA A 205 -16.95 8.40 -10.27
N GLN A 206 -16.32 8.12 -11.43
CA GLN A 206 -16.05 6.74 -11.88
C GLN A 206 -15.17 5.97 -10.90
N LYS A 207 -14.19 6.63 -10.26
CA LYS A 207 -13.35 6.01 -9.22
C LYS A 207 -14.15 5.62 -7.98
N VAL A 208 -15.07 6.47 -7.55
CA VAL A 208 -15.97 6.15 -6.43
C VAL A 208 -16.88 4.99 -6.78
N ASP A 209 -17.46 4.99 -7.98
CA ASP A 209 -18.35 3.92 -8.44
C ASP A 209 -17.60 2.59 -8.60
N PHE A 210 -16.37 2.63 -9.12
CA PHE A 210 -15.47 1.48 -9.17
C PHE A 210 -15.15 0.93 -7.77
N ALA A 211 -14.82 1.80 -6.82
CA ALA A 211 -14.56 1.38 -5.44
C ALA A 211 -15.80 0.72 -4.79
N MET A 212 -16.98 1.31 -4.99
CA MET A 212 -18.24 0.81 -4.46
C MET A 212 -18.62 -0.54 -5.09
N GLY A 213 -18.40 -0.71 -6.40
CA GLY A 213 -18.64 -1.97 -7.10
C GLY A 213 -17.79 -3.13 -6.57
N LEU A 214 -16.61 -2.83 -6.02
CA LEU A 214 -15.70 -3.82 -5.43
C LEU A 214 -15.97 -4.11 -3.94
N PHE A 215 -16.92 -3.44 -3.28
CA PHE A 215 -17.19 -3.67 -1.86
C PHE A 215 -17.53 -5.12 -1.57
N GLU A 216 -16.87 -5.68 -0.57
CA GLU A 216 -17.01 -7.08 -0.12
C GLU A 216 -16.57 -8.13 -1.15
N GLN A 217 -16.04 -7.70 -2.30
CA GLN A 217 -15.51 -8.57 -3.34
C GLN A 217 -14.02 -8.86 -3.14
N GLU A 218 -13.60 -10.01 -3.69
CA GLU A 218 -12.20 -10.39 -3.74
C GLU A 218 -11.51 -9.79 -4.97
N VAL A 219 -10.40 -9.09 -4.75
CA VAL A 219 -9.47 -8.63 -5.80
C VAL A 219 -8.28 -9.58 -5.85
N LYS A 220 -8.04 -10.17 -7.01
CA LYS A 220 -6.90 -11.06 -7.25
C LYS A 220 -5.71 -10.25 -7.78
N ILE A 221 -4.52 -10.83 -7.67
CA ILE A 221 -3.30 -10.18 -8.18
C ILE A 221 -3.35 -9.95 -9.70
N ALA A 222 -3.96 -10.88 -10.44
CA ALA A 222 -4.13 -10.80 -11.90
C ALA A 222 -5.05 -9.64 -12.34
N ASP A 223 -5.88 -9.11 -11.43
CA ASP A 223 -6.73 -7.95 -11.70
C ASP A 223 -5.96 -6.63 -11.57
N VAL A 224 -4.76 -6.66 -10.98
CA VAL A 224 -3.94 -5.48 -10.67
C VAL A 224 -2.66 -5.41 -11.50
N PHE A 225 -1.98 -6.55 -11.67
CA PHE A 225 -0.72 -6.64 -12.39
C PHE A 225 -0.81 -7.62 -13.54
N ALA A 226 -0.21 -7.26 -14.68
CA ALA A 226 -0.06 -8.14 -15.82
C ALA A 226 1.22 -8.99 -15.73
N GLN A 227 1.24 -10.08 -16.49
CA GLN A 227 2.48 -10.83 -16.71
C GLN A 227 3.50 -9.95 -17.46
N ASP A 228 4.77 -10.08 -17.09
CA ASP A 228 5.91 -9.32 -17.66
C ASP A 228 5.86 -7.79 -17.43
N GLU A 229 4.96 -7.31 -16.55
CA GLU A 229 4.93 -5.93 -16.11
C GLU A 229 6.05 -5.62 -15.09
N MET A 230 6.60 -4.41 -15.17
CA MET A 230 7.57 -3.92 -14.20
C MET A 230 6.85 -3.49 -12.91
N ILE A 231 7.25 -4.09 -11.78
CA ILE A 231 6.65 -3.82 -10.47
C ILE A 231 7.67 -3.25 -9.48
N ASP A 232 7.19 -2.40 -8.57
CA ASP A 232 7.95 -1.90 -7.43
C ASP A 232 7.61 -2.71 -6.15
N ILE A 233 8.64 -3.14 -5.42
CA ILE A 233 8.49 -3.83 -4.12
C ILE A 233 8.89 -2.86 -3.00
N ILE A 234 8.01 -2.67 -2.01
CA ILE A 234 8.15 -1.68 -0.93
C ILE A 234 8.17 -2.36 0.44
#